data_AF-A0A831UDJ6-F1
#
_entry.id   AF-A0A831UDJ6-F1
#
_cell.length_a   1.000
_cell.length_b   1.000
_cell.length_c   1.000
_cell.angle_alpha   90.00
_cell.angle_beta   90.00
_cell.angle_gamma   90.00
#
_symmetry.space_group_name_H-M   'P 1'
#
loop_
_entity.id
_entity.type
_entity.pdbx_description
1 polymer ?
#
loop_
_entity_poly.entity_id
_entity_poly.type
_entity_poly.pdbx_seq_one_letter_code
_entity_poly.pdbx_strand_id
1 'polypeptide(L)' 'MTGVVRVRLPGDVDFSGCIDDADLLSVLFNFGATGARPEDVNYDRVVDDADLLIVLFNFGNGC' A
#
# COMPACT_ATOMS: atom_id res chain seq x y z
N MET A 1 25.39 -15.47 -1.70
CA MET A 1 23.99 -15.16 -1.35
C MET A 1 23.85 -13.65 -1.34
N THR A 2 23.62 -13.03 -2.50
CA THR A 2 23.30 -11.60 -2.58
C THR A 2 21.83 -11.46 -2.24
N GLY A 3 21.52 -11.15 -0.98
CA GLY A 3 20.18 -10.77 -0.57
C GLY A 3 19.88 -9.39 -1.12
N VAL A 4 18.92 -9.28 -2.04
CA VAL A 4 18.40 -7.98 -2.46
C VAL A 4 17.43 -7.54 -1.37
N VAL A 5 17.77 -6.49 -0.63
CA VAL A 5 16.82 -5.84 0.27
C VAL A 5 15.78 -5.15 -0.60
N ARG A 6 14.57 -5.68 -0.64
CA ARG A 6 13.42 -4.99 -1.25
C ARG A 6 12.83 -4.06 -0.21
N VAL A 7 12.94 -2.76 -0.46
CA VAL A 7 12.29 -1.74 0.37
C VAL A 7 10.84 -1.67 -0.09
N ARG A 8 9.90 -1.80 0.86
CA ARG A 8 8.48 -1.57 0.58
C ARG A 8 8.32 -0.13 0.11
N LEU A 9 7.81 0.06 -1.10
CA LEU A 9 7.51 1.41 -1.57
C LEU A 9 6.27 1.92 -0.83
N PRO A 10 6.20 3.22 -0.47
CA PRO A 10 4.97 3.80 0.03
C PRO A 10 3.85 3.60 -0.99
N GLY A 11 2.76 2.93 -0.58
CA GLY A 11 1.65 2.59 -1.47
C GLY A 11 1.72 1.21 -2.13
N ASP A 12 2.83 0.47 -2.00
CA ASP A 12 2.96 -0.94 -2.42
C ASP A 12 2.36 -1.83 -1.33
N VAL A 13 1.08 -2.15 -1.48
CA VAL A 13 0.24 -2.89 -0.52
C VAL A 13 0.53 -4.38 -0.61
N ASP A 14 0.75 -4.90 -1.82
CA ASP A 14 0.93 -6.33 -2.06
C ASP A 14 2.41 -6.79 -2.13
N PHE A 15 3.36 -5.86 -2.00
CA PHE A 15 4.81 -6.10 -2.08
C PHE A 15 5.28 -6.59 -3.46
N SER A 16 4.54 -6.30 -4.52
CA SER A 16 4.94 -6.58 -5.90
C SER A 16 6.16 -5.76 -6.32
N GLY A 17 6.37 -4.62 -5.69
CA GLY A 17 7.36 -3.62 -6.07
C GLY A 17 6.85 -2.62 -7.08
N CYS A 18 5.62 -2.75 -7.57
CA CYS A 18 4.88 -1.75 -8.34
C CYS A 18 3.85 -1.08 -7.43
N ILE A 19 3.45 0.15 -7.73
CA ILE A 19 2.24 0.74 -7.16
C ILE A 19 1.23 0.91 -8.27
N ASP A 20 0.23 0.04 -8.33
CA ASP A 20 -0.73 -0.01 -9.43
C ASP A 20 -2.18 -0.20 -8.94
N ASP A 21 -3.07 -0.59 -9.86
CA ASP A 21 -4.48 -0.75 -9.57
C ASP A 21 -4.75 -1.90 -8.59
N ALA A 22 -3.86 -2.88 -8.45
CA ALA A 22 -4.00 -3.93 -7.44
C ALA A 22 -3.90 -3.35 -6.03
N ASP A 23 -2.92 -2.46 -5.78
CA ASP A 23 -2.75 -1.79 -4.49
C ASP A 23 -3.93 -0.89 -4.17
N LEU A 24 -4.35 -0.10 -5.16
CA LEU A 24 -5.49 0.80 -5.05
C LEU A 24 -6.78 0.04 -4.73
N LEU A 25 -7.06 -1.04 -5.45
CA LEU A 25 -8.25 -1.86 -5.21
C LEU A 25 -8.19 -2.56 -3.85
N SER A 26 -7.02 -2.96 -3.36
CA SER A 26 -6.90 -3.57 -2.03
C SER A 26 -7.35 -2.61 -0.92
N VAL A 27 -6.89 -1.35 -0.98
CA VAL A 27 -7.34 -0.30 -0.04
C VAL A 27 -8.84 -0.04 -0.16
N LEU A 28 -9.37 0.10 -1.38
CA LEU A 28 -10.80 0.37 -1.59
C LEU A 28 -11.69 -0.78 -1.10
N PHE A 29 -11.28 -2.04 -1.24
CA PHE A 29 -12.05 -3.19 -0.76
C PHE A 29 -12.04 -3.34 0.78
N ASN A 30 -11.01 -2.82 1.44
CA ASN A 30 -10.90 -2.84 2.90
C ASN A 30 -11.22 -1.48 3.55
N PHE A 31 -11.77 -0.53 2.80
CA PHE A 31 -12.04 0.81 3.32
C PHE A 31 -12.95 0.79 4.55
N GLY A 32 -12.54 1.46 5.62
CA GLY A 32 -13.19 1.47 6.93
C GLY A 32 -12.84 0.28 7.82
N ALA A 33 -12.00 -0.65 7.37
CA ALA A 33 -11.49 -1.72 8.22
C ALA A 33 -10.56 -1.17 9.31
N THR A 34 -10.51 -1.86 10.45
CA THR A 34 -9.67 -1.46 11.58
C THR A 34 -8.64 -2.54 11.93
N GLY A 35 -7.61 -2.15 12.66
CA GLY A 35 -6.50 -2.99 13.08
C GLY A 35 -5.32 -2.96 12.10
N ALA A 36 -4.24 -3.65 12.46
CA ALA A 36 -3.04 -3.71 11.62
C ALA A 36 -3.31 -4.53 10.36
N ARG A 37 -3.20 -3.88 9.19
CA ARG A 37 -3.51 -4.44 7.88
C ARG A 37 -2.50 -3.97 6.84
N PRO A 38 -2.28 -4.72 5.74
CA PRO A 38 -1.46 -4.24 4.63
C PRO A 38 -1.97 -2.92 4.03
N GLU A 39 -3.30 -2.76 4.00
CA GLU A 39 -4.02 -1.61 3.47
C GLU A 39 -4.01 -0.38 4.40
N ASP A 40 -3.65 -0.57 5.68
CA ASP A 40 -3.35 0.50 6.64
C ASP A 40 -1.89 0.93 6.39
N VAL A 41 -1.71 1.73 5.35
CA VAL A 41 -0.41 2.14 4.79
C VAL A 41 0.28 3.14 5.71
N ASN A 42 -0.49 3.99 6.39
CA ASN A 42 0.04 4.99 7.32
C ASN A 42 0.23 4.45 8.75
N TYR A 43 -0.25 3.24 9.05
CA TYR A 43 -0.18 2.55 10.34
C TYR A 43 -0.96 3.22 11.49
N ASP A 44 -2.06 3.91 11.20
CA ASP A 44 -2.90 4.57 12.20
C ASP A 44 -4.03 3.67 12.77
N ARG A 45 -4.10 2.41 12.29
CA ARG A 45 -5.06 1.37 12.67
C ARG A 45 -6.43 1.48 12.01
N VAL A 46 -6.61 2.35 11.03
CA VAL A 46 -7.83 2.47 10.23
C VAL A 46 -7.43 2.48 8.77
N VAL A 47 -8.20 1.81 7.91
CA VAL A 47 -8.05 1.94 6.46
C VAL A 47 -8.97 3.06 6.01
N ASP A 48 -8.42 4.24 5.71
CA ASP A 48 -9.21 5.41 5.34
C ASP A 48 -8.66 6.19 4.13
N ASP A 49 -9.09 7.44 3.98
CA ASP A 49 -8.69 8.28 2.85
C ASP A 49 -7.20 8.66 2.91
N ALA A 50 -6.57 8.66 4.09
CA ALA A 50 -5.14 8.88 4.20
C ALA A 50 -4.34 7.75 3.55
N ASP A 51 -4.74 6.48 3.75
CA ASP A 51 -4.10 5.34 3.10
C ASP A 51 -4.29 5.36 1.58
N LEU A 52 -5.52 5.67 1.16
CA LEU A 52 -5.87 5.82 -0.25
C LEU A 52 -5.03 6.91 -0.92
N LEU A 53 -4.86 8.07 -0.26
CA LEU A 53 -4.04 9.16 -0.78
C LEU A 53 -2.56 8.78 -0.87
N ILE A 54 -2.03 7.96 0.05
CA ILE A 54 -0.66 7.46 -0.05
C ILE A 54 -0.49 6.61 -1.32
N VAL A 55 -1.42 5.69 -1.59
CA VAL A 55 -1.37 4.89 -2.84
C VAL A 55 -1.46 5.80 -4.06
N LEU A 56 -2.43 6.72 -4.10
CA LEU A 56 -2.64 7.62 -5.25
C LEU A 56 -1.47 8.56 -5.51
N PHE A 57 -0.81 9.09 -4.46
CA PHE A 57 0.38 9.94 -4.63
C PHE A 57 1.59 9.19 -5.14
N ASN A 58 1.64 7.87 -4.98
CA ASN A 58 2.73 7.03 -5.44
C ASN A 58 2.36 6.17 -6.66
N PHE A 59 1.15 6.30 -7.19
CA PHE A 59 0.62 5.48 -8.26
C PHE A 59 1.48 5.54 -9.53
N GLY A 60 1.83 4.37 -10.08
CA GLY A 60 2.67 4.22 -11.26
C GLY A 60 4.18 4.20 -10.98
N ASN A 61 4.62 4.22 -9.72
CA ASN A 61 6.03 4.02 -9.36
C ASN A 61 6.37 2.52 -9.23
N GLY A 62 7.66 2.19 -9.33
CA GLY A 62 8.17 0.86 -8.97
C GLY A 62 8.35 -0.16 -10.11
N CYS A 63 8.03 0.24 -11.34
CA CYS A 63 8.07 -0.60 -12.55
C CYS A 63 9.06 -0.09 -13.60
#